data_AF-A0A0C9Y4M9-F1
#
_entry.id   AF-A0A0C9Y4M9-F1
#
_cell.length_a   1.000
_cell.length_b   1.000
_cell.length_c   1.000
_cell.angle_alpha   90.00
_cell.angle_beta   90.00
_cell.angle_gamma   90.00
#
_symmetry.space_group_name_H-M   'P 1'
#
loop_
_entity.id
_entity.type
_entity.pdbx_description
1 polymer ?
#
loop_
_entity_poly.entity_id
_entity_poly.type
_entity_poly.pdbx_seq_one_letter_code
_entity_poly.pdbx_strand_id
1 'polypeptide(L)'
;MAPLVFCHGLLGFDSFTVGPAIAPLQVSHWPGIKEVLQGNGCEVLITSVPATGSPVDRAKILEKTISETYPGRAVHLIGHSMGGIDCRHLITHLTQRSFSVLSLTTVSTPHRGSPFANHFLSLAGTHFPAFISLLQLFPFGGGDGKGFECLTLEAMEEFNRNTPDVEGVRYFSWGAEYHPGLFDTFKYPHSVIYAKEGPNDGIVSVQSARWGTYLGTLKDVNHVGVIGWAGGIAGQFGLPTFSFRRMRAAVHGKEVGFSAGRFYMGVADLLAGVEEEEGYVRDGVWVGSGGRTTLTVEIRKQETPVVKGAPIRRSSSDKARARMEQLLRRIPSPSEHIEGEDEEIDEAEGSQPIPPGGFPFETAADVRPGFHNRKHNRKHMEFSPSASS
;
A
#
# COMPACT_ATOMS: atom_id res chain seq x y z
N MET A 1 -13.77 18.61 -1.77
CA MET A 1 -13.50 17.23 -1.35
C MET A 1 -13.24 17.22 0.14
N ALA A 2 -13.85 16.29 0.86
CA ALA A 2 -13.55 15.96 2.24
C ALA A 2 -12.10 15.44 2.38
N PRO A 3 -11.47 15.58 3.56
CA PRO A 3 -10.13 15.05 3.79
C PRO A 3 -10.04 13.54 3.58
N LEU A 4 -8.91 13.11 3.02
CA LEU A 4 -8.54 11.71 2.86
C LEU A 4 -7.68 11.27 4.05
N VAL A 5 -8.18 10.31 4.82
CA VAL A 5 -7.50 9.78 6.00
C VAL A 5 -6.93 8.40 5.68
N PHE A 6 -5.61 8.28 5.66
CA PHE A 6 -4.91 7.03 5.39
C PHE A 6 -4.63 6.29 6.70
N CYS A 7 -5.08 5.04 6.76
CA CYS A 7 -4.96 4.15 7.92
C CYS A 7 -4.09 2.95 7.55
N HIS A 8 -2.89 2.89 8.13
CA HIS A 8 -1.90 1.85 7.85
C HIS A 8 -2.26 0.50 8.49
N GLY A 9 -1.70 -0.59 7.96
CA GLY A 9 -1.89 -1.95 8.46
C GLY A 9 -1.05 -2.34 9.68
N LEU A 10 -0.99 -3.65 9.93
CA LEU A 10 -0.13 -4.29 10.92
C LEU A 10 1.34 -3.98 10.58
N LEU A 11 2.14 -3.62 11.59
CA LEU A 11 3.53 -3.16 11.46
C LEU A 11 3.72 -1.89 10.62
N GLY A 12 2.64 -1.17 10.32
CA GLY A 12 2.75 0.16 9.75
C GLY A 12 3.29 1.17 10.77
N PHE A 13 3.80 2.27 10.24
CA PHE A 13 4.41 3.38 10.97
C PHE A 13 4.07 4.67 10.20
N ASP A 14 4.28 5.84 10.77
CA ASP A 14 4.08 7.09 10.03
C ASP A 14 5.30 7.42 9.17
N SER A 15 6.42 7.67 9.84
CA SER A 15 7.74 7.74 9.24
C SER A 15 8.82 7.32 10.24
N PHE A 16 9.96 6.83 9.75
CA PHE A 16 11.17 6.67 10.57
C PHE A 16 12.42 7.12 9.83
N THR A 17 13.42 7.51 10.60
CA THR A 17 14.71 7.99 10.10
C THR A 17 15.71 6.85 10.03
N VAL A 18 16.33 6.64 8.86
CA VAL A 18 17.39 5.65 8.61
C VAL A 18 18.63 6.35 8.13
N GLY A 19 19.80 5.85 8.53
CA GLY A 19 21.08 6.34 8.01
C GLY A 19 21.90 7.05 9.08
N PRO A 20 23.16 7.38 8.77
CA PRO A 20 24.04 8.05 9.70
C PRO A 20 23.47 9.45 10.03
N ALA A 21 23.74 9.96 11.24
CA ALA A 21 23.21 11.25 11.70
C ALA A 21 23.53 12.44 10.76
N ILE A 22 24.56 12.29 9.91
CA ILE A 22 24.98 13.26 8.90
C ILE A 22 24.11 13.26 7.62
N ALA A 23 23.32 12.21 7.38
CA ALA A 23 22.43 12.07 6.23
C ALA A 23 21.21 11.18 6.58
N PRO A 24 20.30 11.68 7.45
CA PRO A 24 19.09 10.96 7.81
C PRO A 24 18.12 10.87 6.62
N LEU A 25 17.74 9.66 6.22
CA LEU A 25 16.69 9.38 5.25
C LEU A 25 15.37 9.12 5.98
N GLN A 26 14.34 9.92 5.71
CA GLN A 26 12.99 9.64 6.19
C GLN A 26 12.29 8.63 5.28
N VAL A 27 11.88 7.50 5.85
CA VAL A 27 11.06 6.49 5.19
C VAL A 27 9.64 6.66 5.67
N SER A 28 8.70 6.93 4.76
CA SER A 28 7.26 6.97 5.05
C SER A 28 6.61 5.63 4.75
N HIS A 29 5.54 5.29 5.47
CA HIS A 29 4.72 4.12 5.12
C HIS A 29 3.98 4.28 3.78
N TRP A 30 3.71 5.52 3.36
CA TRP A 30 3.03 5.85 2.10
C TRP A 30 3.94 6.72 1.19
N PRO A 31 5.07 6.20 0.67
CA PRO A 31 6.05 7.02 -0.03
C PRO A 31 5.45 7.73 -1.25
N GLY A 32 5.51 9.06 -1.26
CA GLY A 32 5.09 9.88 -2.41
C GLY A 32 3.58 10.02 -2.60
N ILE A 33 2.76 9.25 -1.87
CA ILE A 33 1.29 9.26 -2.05
C ILE A 33 0.70 10.53 -1.50
N LYS A 34 1.13 10.95 -0.30
CA LYS A 34 0.68 12.18 0.34
C LYS A 34 1.03 13.38 -0.54
N GLU A 35 2.27 13.44 -1.04
CA GLU A 35 2.79 14.55 -1.84
C GLU A 35 2.05 14.67 -3.17
N VAL A 36 1.80 13.55 -3.85
CA VAL A 36 1.04 13.53 -5.11
C VAL A 36 -0.41 13.99 -4.89
N LEU A 37 -1.08 13.52 -3.84
CA LEU A 37 -2.46 13.90 -3.55
C LEU A 37 -2.58 15.38 -3.13
N GLN A 38 -1.70 15.84 -2.24
CA GLN A 38 -1.67 17.23 -1.79
C GLN A 38 -1.31 18.18 -2.93
N GLY A 39 -0.39 17.80 -3.81
CA GLY A 39 -0.06 18.53 -5.03
C GLY A 39 -1.24 18.67 -6.00
N ASN A 40 -2.25 17.81 -5.88
CA ASN A 40 -3.51 17.87 -6.63
C ASN A 40 -4.69 18.44 -5.82
N GLY A 41 -4.40 19.15 -4.72
CA GLY A 41 -5.41 19.86 -3.93
C GLY A 41 -6.21 19.00 -2.96
N CYS A 42 -5.82 17.74 -2.75
CA CYS A 42 -6.45 16.90 -1.72
C CYS A 42 -5.89 17.25 -0.34
N GLU A 43 -6.76 17.36 0.65
CA GLU A 43 -6.36 17.39 2.05
C GLU A 43 -6.13 15.96 2.54
N VAL A 44 -4.94 15.66 3.05
CA VAL A 44 -4.52 14.29 3.40
C VAL A 44 -3.99 14.24 4.82
N LEU A 45 -4.55 13.31 5.61
CA LEU A 45 -4.07 12.93 6.93
C LEU A 45 -3.50 11.51 6.88
N ILE A 46 -2.22 11.36 7.19
CA ILE A 46 -1.61 10.06 7.45
C ILE A 46 -1.70 9.80 8.95
N THR A 47 -2.39 8.72 9.34
CA THR A 47 -2.56 8.37 10.77
C THR A 47 -1.45 7.44 11.23
N SER A 48 -1.20 7.42 12.54
CA SER A 48 -0.24 6.53 13.19
C SER A 48 -0.92 5.79 14.34
N VAL A 49 -0.84 4.47 14.33
CA VAL A 49 -1.40 3.60 15.37
C VAL A 49 -0.39 2.54 15.80
N PRO A 50 -0.55 1.92 16.98
CA PRO A 50 0.37 0.90 17.46
C PRO A 50 0.53 -0.24 16.46
N ALA A 51 1.77 -0.54 16.11
CA ALA A 51 2.15 -1.52 15.09
C ALA A 51 1.53 -2.91 15.29
N THR A 52 1.32 -3.34 16.53
CA THR A 52 0.80 -4.68 16.89
C THR A 52 -0.43 -4.63 17.81
N GLY A 53 -1.11 -3.49 17.89
CA GLY A 53 -2.33 -3.34 18.69
C GLY A 53 -3.52 -4.13 18.12
N SER A 54 -4.53 -4.39 18.96
CA SER A 54 -5.81 -4.95 18.50
C SER A 54 -6.55 -3.95 17.58
N PRO A 55 -7.45 -4.41 16.68
CA PRO A 55 -8.26 -3.50 15.88
C PRO A 55 -9.07 -2.51 16.72
N VAL A 56 -9.50 -2.93 17.92
CA VAL A 56 -10.25 -2.09 18.87
C VAL A 56 -9.38 -0.93 19.39
N ASP A 57 -8.18 -1.24 19.87
CA ASP A 57 -7.30 -0.22 20.44
C ASP A 57 -6.76 0.72 19.37
N ARG A 58 -6.43 0.17 18.20
CA ARG A 58 -6.02 0.95 17.03
C ARG A 58 -7.14 1.88 16.57
N ALA A 59 -8.38 1.40 16.50
CA ALA A 59 -9.54 2.21 16.14
C ALA A 59 -9.79 3.39 17.10
N LYS A 60 -9.60 3.20 18.41
CA LYS A 60 -9.71 4.29 19.41
C LYS A 60 -8.68 5.39 19.15
N ILE A 61 -7.46 5.02 18.77
CA ILE A 61 -6.40 5.98 18.46
C ILE A 61 -6.73 6.70 17.15
N LEU A 62 -7.18 5.97 16.11
CA LEU A 62 -7.66 6.58 14.87
C LEU A 62 -8.78 7.60 15.14
N GLU A 63 -9.79 7.22 15.91
CA GLU A 63 -10.91 8.10 16.25
C GLU A 63 -10.42 9.37 16.93
N LYS A 64 -9.59 9.23 17.98
CA LYS A 64 -9.03 10.38 18.69
C LYS A 64 -8.26 11.32 17.75
N THR A 65 -7.34 10.79 16.95
CA THR A 65 -6.53 11.60 16.03
C THR A 65 -7.38 12.34 15.01
N ILE A 66 -8.40 11.69 14.45
CA ILE A 66 -9.29 12.31 13.46
C ILE A 66 -10.18 13.36 14.15
N SER A 67 -10.71 13.06 15.35
CA SER A 67 -11.53 13.99 16.12
C SER A 67 -10.79 15.26 16.52
N GLU A 68 -9.49 15.17 16.79
CA GLU A 68 -8.60 16.31 17.08
C GLU A 68 -8.25 17.12 15.81
N THR A 69 -8.05 16.44 14.67
CA THR A 69 -7.62 17.07 13.42
C THR A 69 -8.78 17.69 12.64
N TYR A 70 -9.94 17.03 12.65
CA TYR A 70 -11.09 17.35 11.79
C TYR A 70 -12.41 17.47 12.57
N PRO A 71 -12.47 18.27 13.66
CA PRO A 71 -13.70 18.44 14.43
C PRO A 71 -14.81 19.04 13.56
N GLY A 72 -15.99 18.44 13.62
CA GLY A 72 -17.19 18.83 12.87
C GLY A 72 -17.16 18.52 11.37
N ARG A 73 -16.08 17.92 10.86
CA ARG A 73 -15.91 17.69 9.42
C ARG A 73 -16.35 16.30 8.99
N ALA A 74 -16.56 16.14 7.69
CA ALA A 74 -16.76 14.84 7.05
C ALA A 74 -15.44 14.36 6.44
N VAL A 75 -15.13 13.05 6.53
CA VAL A 75 -13.88 12.46 6.03
C VAL A 75 -14.11 11.20 5.20
N HIS A 76 -13.16 10.88 4.32
CA HIS A 76 -13.05 9.59 3.66
C HIS A 76 -11.90 8.78 4.27
N LEU A 77 -12.18 7.56 4.70
CA LEU A 77 -11.17 6.65 5.24
C LEU A 77 -10.61 5.77 4.11
N ILE A 78 -9.28 5.61 4.09
CA ILE A 78 -8.55 4.74 3.17
C ILE A 78 -7.69 3.79 4.02
N GLY A 79 -8.16 2.55 4.16
CA GLY A 79 -7.50 1.54 4.98
C GLY A 79 -6.71 0.55 4.14
N HIS A 80 -5.42 0.37 4.43
CA HIS A 80 -4.63 -0.73 3.87
C HIS A 80 -4.50 -1.87 4.87
N SER A 81 -4.63 -3.11 4.40
CA SER A 81 -4.44 -4.30 5.23
C SER A 81 -5.29 -4.22 6.51
N MET A 82 -4.72 -4.43 7.69
CA MET A 82 -5.40 -4.30 8.98
C MET A 82 -6.04 -2.92 9.22
N GLY A 83 -5.55 -1.85 8.61
CA GLY A 83 -6.13 -0.51 8.73
C GLY A 83 -7.59 -0.44 8.27
N GLY A 84 -7.98 -1.27 7.29
CA GLY A 84 -9.38 -1.38 6.88
C GLY A 84 -10.28 -2.06 7.93
N ILE A 85 -9.74 -2.96 8.75
CA ILE A 85 -10.45 -3.57 9.88
C ILE A 85 -10.62 -2.55 11.01
N ASP A 86 -9.56 -1.79 11.32
CA ASP A 86 -9.59 -0.70 12.29
C ASP A 86 -10.69 0.33 11.92
N CYS A 87 -10.74 0.74 10.65
CA CYS A 87 -11.76 1.67 10.17
C CYS A 87 -13.18 1.10 10.30
N ARG A 88 -13.40 -0.18 9.98
CA ARG A 88 -14.73 -0.81 10.16
C ARG A 88 -15.16 -0.82 11.62
N HIS A 89 -14.23 -1.09 12.54
CA HIS A 89 -14.50 -1.04 13.97
C HIS A 89 -14.85 0.39 14.41
N LEU A 90 -14.05 1.38 13.99
CA LEU A 90 -14.30 2.80 14.26
C LEU A 90 -15.69 3.23 13.79
N ILE A 91 -16.04 2.94 12.54
CA ILE A 91 -17.31 3.38 11.95
C ILE A 91 -18.50 2.85 12.75
N THR A 92 -18.47 1.55 13.08
CA THR A 92 -19.58 0.82 13.69
C THR A 92 -19.73 1.09 15.17
N HIS A 93 -18.63 1.10 15.92
CA HIS A 93 -18.66 1.06 17.39
C HIS A 93 -18.34 2.41 18.03
N LEU A 94 -17.54 3.27 17.38
CA LEU A 94 -17.09 4.54 17.96
C LEU A 94 -17.97 5.69 17.48
N THR A 95 -19.24 5.69 17.92
CA THR A 95 -20.28 6.62 17.45
C THR A 95 -20.19 8.01 18.07
N GLN A 96 -19.56 8.16 19.24
CA GLN A 96 -19.39 9.43 19.96
C GLN A 96 -18.15 10.21 19.49
N ARG A 97 -18.01 10.35 18.17
CA ARG A 97 -16.88 11.01 17.50
C ARG A 97 -17.27 12.41 17.02
N SER A 98 -16.30 13.33 16.92
CA SER A 98 -16.57 14.73 16.52
C SER A 98 -16.66 14.93 15.00
N PHE A 99 -16.51 13.87 14.20
CA PHE A 99 -16.50 13.91 12.74
C PHE A 99 -17.45 12.87 12.12
N SER A 100 -17.80 13.05 10.86
CA SER A 100 -18.60 12.08 10.09
C SER A 100 -17.74 11.33 9.07
N VAL A 101 -18.11 10.08 8.77
CA VAL A 101 -17.41 9.25 7.78
C VAL A 101 -18.32 9.11 6.57
N LEU A 102 -17.86 9.57 5.40
CA LEU A 102 -18.59 9.46 4.13
C LEU A 102 -18.37 8.10 3.47
N SER A 103 -17.13 7.61 3.52
CA SER A 103 -16.78 6.31 2.96
C SER A 103 -15.59 5.65 3.64
N LEU A 104 -15.50 4.34 3.45
CA LEU A 104 -14.31 3.53 3.66
C LEU A 104 -13.91 2.87 2.34
N THR A 105 -12.68 3.14 1.89
CA THR A 105 -12.03 2.39 0.81
C THR A 105 -10.96 1.48 1.41
N THR A 106 -11.11 0.17 1.27
CA THR A 106 -10.10 -0.80 1.71
C THR A 106 -9.24 -1.29 0.56
N VAL A 107 -7.95 -1.50 0.84
CA VAL A 107 -6.97 -2.00 -0.14
C VAL A 107 -6.22 -3.15 0.51
N SER A 108 -6.37 -4.36 -0.04
CA SER A 108 -5.74 -5.58 0.48
C SER A 108 -6.09 -5.88 1.95
N THR A 109 -7.28 -5.52 2.41
CA THR A 109 -7.72 -5.77 3.79
C THR A 109 -8.23 -7.20 3.97
N PRO A 110 -7.73 -7.98 4.95
CA PRO A 110 -8.18 -9.35 5.19
C PRO A 110 -9.55 -9.41 5.88
N HIS A 111 -10.62 -9.02 5.19
CA HIS A 111 -11.96 -8.95 5.79
C HIS A 111 -12.50 -10.30 6.26
N ARG A 112 -11.98 -11.41 5.73
CA ARG A 112 -12.31 -12.78 6.16
C ARG A 112 -11.11 -13.48 6.80
N GLY A 113 -10.13 -12.70 7.25
CA GLY A 113 -8.87 -13.20 7.78
C GLY A 113 -7.88 -13.58 6.69
N SER A 114 -6.74 -14.12 7.11
CA SER A 114 -5.75 -14.70 6.23
C SER A 114 -5.49 -16.14 6.63
N PRO A 115 -5.56 -17.11 5.71
CA PRO A 115 -5.16 -18.48 6.01
C PRO A 115 -3.70 -18.60 6.47
N PHE A 116 -2.87 -17.61 6.11
CA PHE A 116 -1.51 -17.52 6.60
C PHE A 116 -1.43 -17.10 8.08
N ALA A 117 -2.36 -16.29 8.58
CA ALA A 117 -2.42 -15.96 10.01
C ALA A 117 -2.70 -17.22 10.86
N ASN A 118 -3.67 -18.05 10.44
CA ASN A 118 -3.92 -19.35 11.07
C ASN A 118 -2.68 -20.26 11.01
N HIS A 119 -2.04 -20.33 9.84
CA HIS A 119 -0.82 -21.13 9.66
C HIS A 119 0.31 -20.64 10.57
N PHE A 120 0.52 -19.33 10.63
CA PHE A 120 1.54 -18.68 11.45
C PHE A 120 1.37 -18.99 12.94
N LEU A 121 0.14 -18.89 13.47
CA LEU A 121 -0.15 -19.24 14.86
C LEU A 121 -0.04 -20.74 15.12
N SER A 122 -0.40 -21.58 14.15
CA SER A 122 -0.21 -23.03 14.29
C SER A 122 1.27 -23.39 14.49
N LEU A 123 2.19 -22.69 13.79
CA LEU A 123 3.63 -22.90 13.95
C LEU A 123 4.13 -22.51 15.34
N ALA A 124 3.50 -21.52 16.00
CA ALA A 124 3.85 -21.18 17.38
C ALA A 124 3.58 -22.36 18.33
N GLY A 125 2.48 -23.09 18.10
CA GLY A 125 2.11 -24.26 18.90
C GLY A 125 2.82 -25.55 18.52
N THR A 126 3.25 -25.72 17.26
CA THR A 126 3.79 -26.99 16.76
C THR A 126 5.30 -26.96 16.48
N HIS A 127 5.87 -25.80 16.13
CA HIS A 127 7.27 -25.69 15.71
C HIS A 127 7.86 -24.30 16.03
N PHE A 128 8.04 -24.02 17.31
CA PHE A 128 8.48 -22.73 17.85
C PHE A 128 9.72 -22.11 17.16
N PRO A 129 10.79 -22.87 16.79
CA PRO A 129 11.92 -22.28 16.06
C PRO A 129 11.53 -21.68 14.70
N ALA A 130 10.61 -22.32 13.97
CA ALA A 130 10.16 -21.83 12.66
C ALA A 130 9.27 -20.60 12.82
N PHE A 131 8.46 -20.56 13.88
CA PHE A 131 7.69 -19.38 14.26
C PHE A 131 8.61 -18.17 14.54
N ILE A 132 9.68 -18.37 15.32
CA ILE A 132 10.66 -17.30 15.59
C ILE A 132 11.36 -16.84 14.31
N SER A 133 11.79 -17.77 13.45
CA SER A 133 12.40 -17.39 12.15
C SER A 133 11.44 -16.57 11.29
N LEU A 134 10.14 -16.87 11.33
CA LEU A 134 9.13 -16.14 10.56
C LEU A 134 8.81 -14.78 11.17
N LEU A 135 8.76 -14.67 12.51
CA LEU A 135 8.68 -13.39 13.22
C LEU A 135 9.83 -12.45 12.84
N GLN A 136 11.04 -12.99 12.70
CA GLN A 136 12.23 -12.23 12.31
C GLN A 136 12.18 -11.68 10.88
N LEU A 137 11.33 -12.22 10.00
CA LEU A 137 11.14 -11.69 8.64
C LEU A 137 10.30 -10.41 8.62
N PHE A 138 9.58 -10.13 9.70
CA PHE A 138 8.79 -8.91 9.83
C PHE A 138 9.63 -7.78 10.45
N PRO A 139 9.53 -6.55 9.93
CA PRO A 139 10.27 -5.41 10.46
C PRO A 139 9.90 -5.22 11.94
N PHE A 140 10.91 -4.98 12.77
CA PHE A 140 10.79 -4.83 14.23
C PHE A 140 10.39 -6.09 15.02
N GLY A 141 10.52 -7.29 14.43
CA GLY A 141 10.38 -8.56 15.15
C GLY A 141 8.93 -8.99 15.43
N GLY A 142 7.95 -8.43 14.72
CA GLY A 142 6.56 -8.92 14.72
C GLY A 142 5.73 -8.72 16.00
N GLY A 143 6.32 -8.14 17.05
CA GLY A 143 5.68 -7.94 18.36
C GLY A 143 5.32 -9.25 19.07
N ASP A 144 4.28 -9.23 19.91
CA ASP A 144 3.83 -10.39 20.70
C ASP A 144 2.95 -11.38 19.91
N GLY A 145 2.80 -11.18 18.59
CA GLY A 145 2.00 -12.04 17.72
C GLY A 145 0.48 -11.79 17.77
N LYS A 146 -0.03 -11.00 18.72
CA LYS A 146 -1.48 -10.76 18.89
C LYS A 146 -2.16 -10.10 17.70
N GLY A 147 -1.41 -9.30 16.94
CA GLY A 147 -1.89 -8.75 15.68
C GLY A 147 -2.33 -9.83 14.68
N PHE A 148 -1.68 -11.00 14.68
CA PHE A 148 -2.07 -12.13 13.84
C PHE A 148 -3.26 -12.90 14.40
N GLU A 149 -3.44 -12.96 15.73
CA GLU A 149 -4.62 -13.56 16.38
C GLU A 149 -5.91 -12.89 15.92
N CYS A 150 -5.88 -11.56 15.79
CA CYS A 150 -7.02 -10.80 15.29
C CYS A 150 -7.30 -11.02 13.80
N LEU A 151 -6.36 -11.59 13.03
CA LEU A 151 -6.45 -11.73 11.57
C LEU A 151 -6.65 -13.17 11.12
N THR A 152 -6.97 -14.09 12.03
CA THR A 152 -7.39 -15.45 11.69
C THR A 152 -8.77 -15.45 11.02
N LEU A 153 -9.08 -16.56 10.34
CA LEU A 153 -10.39 -16.75 9.71
C LEU A 153 -11.52 -16.66 10.74
N GLU A 154 -11.35 -17.31 11.89
CA GLU A 154 -12.36 -17.39 12.95
C GLU A 154 -12.55 -16.03 13.65
N ALA A 155 -11.46 -15.33 13.97
CA ALA A 155 -11.54 -14.01 14.57
C ALA A 155 -12.21 -13.00 13.64
N MET A 156 -11.92 -13.05 12.32
CA MET A 156 -12.56 -12.17 11.35
C MET A 156 -14.00 -12.54 11.06
N GLU A 157 -14.39 -13.81 11.15
CA GLU A 157 -15.78 -14.21 11.10
C GLU A 157 -16.58 -13.63 12.28
N GLU A 158 -16.04 -13.74 13.49
CA GLU A 158 -16.64 -13.13 14.68
C GLU A 158 -16.70 -11.60 14.58
N PHE A 159 -15.60 -10.97 14.16
CA PHE A 159 -15.55 -9.54 13.92
C PHE A 159 -16.63 -9.10 12.95
N ASN A 160 -16.84 -9.82 11.84
CA ASN A 160 -17.86 -9.50 10.84
C ASN A 160 -19.28 -9.60 11.38
N ARG A 161 -19.58 -10.61 12.20
CA ARG A 161 -20.89 -10.73 12.85
C ARG A 161 -21.18 -9.55 13.77
N ASN A 162 -20.16 -9.06 14.47
CA ASN A 162 -20.28 -7.98 15.45
C ASN A 162 -20.03 -6.58 14.86
N THR A 163 -19.59 -6.47 13.61
CA THR A 163 -19.21 -5.20 12.97
C THR A 163 -19.87 -5.07 11.59
N PRO A 164 -21.22 -4.97 11.54
CA PRO A 164 -21.95 -4.76 10.30
C PRO A 164 -21.65 -3.38 9.70
N ASP A 165 -21.88 -3.23 8.40
CA ASP A 165 -21.77 -1.94 7.73
C ASP A 165 -22.86 -0.97 8.23
N VAL A 166 -22.50 0.30 8.35
CA VAL A 166 -23.39 1.36 8.85
C VAL A 166 -24.09 2.04 7.67
N GLU A 167 -25.40 2.21 7.77
CA GLU A 167 -26.20 2.92 6.76
C GLU A 167 -25.71 4.37 6.58
N GLY A 168 -25.66 4.82 5.33
CA GLY A 168 -25.14 6.16 4.97
C GLY A 168 -23.62 6.22 4.80
N VAL A 169 -22.86 5.19 5.16
CA VAL A 169 -21.42 5.08 4.85
C VAL A 169 -21.22 4.22 3.61
N ARG A 170 -20.40 4.68 2.67
CA ARG A 170 -20.06 3.91 1.46
C ARG A 170 -18.84 3.02 1.70
N TYR A 171 -18.95 1.75 1.33
CA TYR A 171 -17.85 0.79 1.47
C TYR A 171 -17.35 0.35 0.09
N PHE A 172 -16.07 0.59 -0.17
CA PHE A 172 -15.36 0.19 -1.38
C PHE A 172 -14.19 -0.72 -1.02
N SER A 173 -13.85 -1.65 -1.90
CA SER A 173 -12.68 -2.51 -1.69
C SER A 173 -11.92 -2.83 -2.97
N TRP A 174 -10.61 -2.99 -2.80
CA TRP A 174 -9.67 -3.45 -3.81
C TRP A 174 -8.87 -4.63 -3.26
N GLY A 175 -8.71 -5.66 -4.08
CA GLY A 175 -7.76 -6.73 -3.83
C GLY A 175 -6.50 -6.55 -4.66
N ALA A 176 -5.46 -7.32 -4.36
CA ALA A 176 -4.27 -7.41 -5.19
C ALA A 176 -3.87 -8.88 -5.41
N GLU A 177 -3.20 -9.14 -6.51
CA GLU A 177 -2.55 -10.43 -6.78
C GLU A 177 -1.24 -10.22 -7.53
N TYR A 178 -0.32 -11.17 -7.35
CA TYR A 178 0.93 -11.22 -8.09
C TYR A 178 1.48 -12.65 -8.12
N HIS A 179 2.45 -12.90 -8.98
CA HIS A 179 3.15 -14.18 -9.05
C HIS A 179 4.57 -14.03 -8.48
N PRO A 180 4.85 -14.51 -7.25
CA PRO A 180 6.17 -14.39 -6.66
C PRO A 180 7.20 -15.26 -7.37
N GLY A 181 8.36 -14.65 -7.64
CA GLY A 181 9.58 -15.35 -8.05
C GLY A 181 10.14 -16.24 -6.93
N LEU A 182 11.16 -17.04 -7.26
CA LEU A 182 11.76 -18.02 -6.35
C LEU A 182 12.34 -17.40 -5.07
N PHE A 183 12.89 -16.19 -5.15
CA PHE A 183 13.55 -15.49 -4.04
C PHE A 183 12.72 -14.34 -3.45
N ASP A 184 11.40 -14.33 -3.70
CA ASP A 184 10.51 -13.32 -3.15
C ASP A 184 10.23 -13.56 -1.66
N THR A 185 10.37 -12.54 -0.81
CA THR A 185 10.10 -12.62 0.63
C THR A 185 8.69 -13.12 0.96
N PHE A 186 7.71 -12.80 0.10
CA PHE A 186 6.33 -13.20 0.28
C PHE A 186 5.98 -14.52 -0.44
N LYS A 187 6.96 -15.23 -1.04
CA LYS A 187 6.72 -16.50 -1.74
C LYS A 187 6.11 -17.57 -0.85
N TYR A 188 6.65 -17.73 0.35
CA TYR A 188 6.18 -18.75 1.29
C TYR A 188 4.76 -18.44 1.80
N PRO A 189 4.48 -17.25 2.36
CA PRO A 189 3.12 -16.84 2.71
C PRO A 189 2.13 -16.94 1.55
N HIS A 190 2.52 -16.48 0.36
CA HIS A 190 1.70 -16.57 -0.85
C HIS A 190 1.29 -18.01 -1.14
N SER A 191 2.24 -18.95 -1.05
CA SER A 191 2.00 -20.36 -1.42
C SER A 191 1.03 -21.04 -0.45
N VAL A 192 1.12 -20.72 0.85
CA VAL A 192 0.18 -21.21 1.87
C VAL A 192 -1.25 -20.71 1.60
N ILE A 193 -1.39 -19.43 1.25
CA ILE A 193 -2.70 -18.84 0.95
C ILE A 193 -3.22 -19.39 -0.38
N TYR A 194 -2.37 -19.49 -1.40
CA TYR A 194 -2.75 -19.95 -2.73
C TYR A 194 -3.34 -21.37 -2.71
N ALA A 195 -2.77 -22.25 -1.90
CA ALA A 195 -3.27 -23.60 -1.73
C ALA A 195 -4.70 -23.66 -1.14
N LYS A 196 -5.14 -22.62 -0.42
CA LYS A 196 -6.43 -22.57 0.28
C LYS A 196 -7.47 -21.67 -0.40
N GLU A 197 -7.06 -20.49 -0.86
CA GLU A 197 -7.96 -19.43 -1.35
C GLU A 197 -7.57 -18.92 -2.75
N GLY A 198 -6.50 -19.44 -3.35
CA GLY A 198 -6.07 -19.07 -4.71
C GLY A 198 -5.36 -17.70 -4.80
N PRO A 199 -5.64 -16.88 -5.83
CA PRO A 199 -4.91 -15.63 -6.07
C PRO A 199 -4.83 -14.72 -4.84
N ASN A 200 -3.62 -14.22 -4.55
CA ASN A 200 -3.35 -13.42 -3.37
C ASN A 200 -2.16 -12.48 -3.59
N ASP A 201 -2.06 -11.47 -2.73
CA ASP A 201 -0.99 -10.46 -2.78
C ASP A 201 0.25 -10.83 -1.96
N GLY A 202 0.30 -12.05 -1.46
CA GLY A 202 1.35 -12.56 -0.58
C GLY A 202 0.94 -12.67 0.86
N ILE A 203 -0.04 -11.90 1.34
CA ILE A 203 -0.51 -11.95 2.74
C ILE A 203 -2.03 -12.11 2.83
N VAL A 204 -2.76 -11.60 1.84
CA VAL A 204 -4.22 -11.58 1.81
C VAL A 204 -4.71 -12.10 0.46
N SER A 205 -5.68 -13.01 0.48
CA SER A 205 -6.32 -13.49 -0.75
C SER A 205 -7.22 -12.43 -1.35
N VAL A 206 -7.40 -12.50 -2.67
CA VAL A 206 -8.36 -11.68 -3.40
C VAL A 206 -9.78 -11.91 -2.86
N GLN A 207 -10.10 -13.14 -2.43
CA GLN A 207 -11.39 -13.47 -1.83
C GLN A 207 -11.61 -12.77 -0.49
N SER A 208 -10.61 -12.78 0.40
CA SER A 208 -10.69 -12.12 1.70
C SER A 208 -10.73 -10.59 1.56
N ALA A 209 -10.07 -10.03 0.54
CA ALA A 209 -10.05 -8.59 0.26
C ALA A 209 -11.41 -7.99 -0.17
N ARG A 210 -12.38 -8.81 -0.59
CA ARG A 210 -13.68 -8.34 -1.08
C ARG A 210 -14.59 -7.87 0.05
N TRP A 211 -15.00 -6.61 0.04
CA TRP A 211 -15.99 -6.04 0.97
C TRP A 211 -16.80 -4.89 0.36
N GLY A 212 -18.06 -4.73 0.77
CA GLY A 212 -18.95 -3.72 0.18
C GLY A 212 -18.97 -3.79 -1.35
N THR A 213 -18.76 -2.64 -1.99
CA THR A 213 -18.59 -2.57 -3.45
C THR A 213 -17.16 -2.93 -3.83
N TYR A 214 -16.97 -4.15 -4.35
CA TYR A 214 -15.67 -4.58 -4.86
C TYR A 214 -15.36 -3.97 -6.24
N LEU A 215 -14.33 -3.11 -6.28
CA LEU A 215 -14.03 -2.32 -7.47
C LEU A 215 -13.05 -3.02 -8.43
N GLY A 216 -12.18 -3.87 -7.91
CA GLY A 216 -11.29 -4.67 -8.76
C GLY A 216 -10.11 -5.31 -8.04
N THR A 217 -9.33 -6.06 -8.83
CA THR A 217 -8.10 -6.70 -8.40
C THR A 217 -6.91 -6.05 -9.10
N LEU A 218 -5.99 -5.48 -8.33
CA LEU A 218 -4.72 -4.94 -8.81
C LEU A 218 -3.81 -6.10 -9.22
N LYS A 219 -3.25 -6.04 -10.42
CA LYS A 219 -2.39 -7.09 -10.98
C LYS A 219 -0.93 -6.75 -10.80
N ASP A 220 -0.11 -7.80 -10.66
CA ASP A 220 1.36 -7.73 -10.60
C ASP A 220 1.91 -6.80 -9.52
N VAL A 221 1.20 -6.76 -8.39
CA VAL A 221 1.55 -6.00 -7.19
C VAL A 221 1.30 -6.83 -5.93
N ASN A 222 2.31 -6.89 -5.06
CA ASN A 222 2.23 -7.60 -3.78
C ASN A 222 1.70 -6.69 -2.66
N HIS A 223 1.52 -7.25 -1.47
CA HIS A 223 0.84 -6.61 -0.34
C HIS A 223 1.44 -5.27 0.11
N VAL A 224 2.75 -5.06 -0.06
CA VAL A 224 3.44 -3.80 0.27
C VAL A 224 3.69 -2.93 -0.96
N GLY A 225 3.65 -3.51 -2.16
CA GLY A 225 3.74 -2.77 -3.41
C GLY A 225 2.55 -1.84 -3.62
N VAL A 226 1.35 -2.20 -3.10
CA VAL A 226 0.14 -1.37 -3.21
C VAL A 226 0.30 -0.02 -2.51
N ILE A 227 1.13 0.06 -1.47
CA ILE A 227 1.42 1.29 -0.71
C ILE A 227 2.68 2.02 -1.21
N GLY A 228 3.31 1.55 -2.30
CA GLY A 228 4.44 2.23 -2.95
C GLY A 228 5.83 1.66 -2.66
N TRP A 229 5.93 0.55 -1.91
CA TRP A 229 7.23 -0.07 -1.58
C TRP A 229 7.72 -0.97 -2.72
N ALA A 230 8.16 -0.33 -3.80
CA ALA A 230 8.69 -1.03 -4.97
C ALA A 230 9.98 -1.81 -4.62
N GLY A 231 9.92 -3.14 -4.72
CA GLY A 231 11.02 -4.04 -4.30
C GLY A 231 10.83 -4.68 -2.93
N GLY A 232 9.67 -4.46 -2.30
CA GLY A 232 9.39 -4.97 -0.95
C GLY A 232 10.18 -4.22 0.13
N ILE A 233 10.21 -4.78 1.32
CA ILE A 233 10.93 -4.21 2.47
C ILE A 233 12.43 -4.08 2.17
N ALA A 234 13.03 -5.09 1.53
CA ALA A 234 14.45 -5.09 1.17
C ALA A 234 14.85 -3.93 0.23
N GLY A 235 14.03 -3.64 -0.78
CA GLY A 235 14.29 -2.51 -1.69
C GLY A 235 14.24 -1.15 -1.00
N GLN A 236 13.37 -0.99 0.00
CA GLN A 236 13.24 0.26 0.75
C GLN A 236 14.42 0.49 1.73
N PHE A 237 15.01 -0.57 2.26
CA PHE A 237 16.18 -0.50 3.14
C PHE A 237 17.53 -0.53 2.39
N GLY A 238 17.52 -0.35 1.06
CA GLY A 238 18.75 -0.30 0.26
C GLY A 238 19.52 -1.62 0.19
N LEU A 239 18.90 -2.74 0.59
CA LEU A 239 19.51 -4.05 0.41
C LEU A 239 19.47 -4.40 -1.09
N PRO A 240 20.55 -4.98 -1.65
CA PRO A 240 20.63 -5.29 -3.06
C PRO A 240 19.51 -6.28 -3.42
N THR A 241 18.44 -5.74 -4.00
CA THR A 241 17.34 -6.53 -4.52
C THR A 241 17.68 -6.81 -5.97
N PHE A 242 18.03 -8.06 -6.28
CA PHE A 242 18.13 -8.54 -7.67
C PHE A 242 16.74 -8.59 -8.31
N SER A 243 16.15 -7.41 -8.55
CA SER A 243 14.85 -7.28 -9.18
C SER A 243 15.05 -7.30 -10.70
N PHE A 244 14.90 -8.48 -11.29
CA PHE A 244 14.86 -8.68 -12.75
C PHE A 244 13.88 -7.73 -13.46
N ARG A 245 12.90 -7.15 -12.73
CA ARG A 245 11.90 -6.20 -13.25
C ARG A 245 12.48 -4.84 -13.60
N ARG A 246 13.40 -4.27 -12.78
CA ARG A 246 14.10 -3.00 -13.13
C ARG A 246 15.06 -3.20 -14.28
N MET A 247 15.72 -4.35 -14.33
CA MET A 247 16.63 -4.73 -15.41
C MET A 247 15.88 -4.94 -16.73
N ARG A 248 14.70 -5.57 -16.72
CA ARG A 248 13.83 -5.69 -17.90
C ARG A 248 13.25 -4.36 -18.34
N ALA A 249 12.83 -3.49 -17.42
CA ALA A 249 12.32 -2.16 -17.75
C ALA A 249 13.40 -1.28 -18.43
N ALA A 250 14.65 -1.38 -18.00
CA ALA A 250 15.79 -0.69 -18.62
C ALA A 250 16.16 -1.23 -20.02
N VAL A 251 15.84 -2.50 -20.32
CA VAL A 251 16.24 -3.16 -21.59
C VAL A 251 15.10 -3.22 -22.62
N HIS A 252 13.83 -3.31 -22.20
CA HIS A 252 12.69 -3.59 -23.11
C HIS A 252 11.72 -2.42 -23.31
N GLY A 253 11.93 -1.26 -22.69
CA GLY A 253 11.24 -0.01 -23.02
C GLY A 253 9.72 0.06 -22.79
N LYS A 254 9.02 -1.04 -22.47
CA LYS A 254 7.58 -1.04 -22.13
C LYS A 254 7.21 -2.15 -21.14
N GLU A 255 6.92 -1.72 -19.93
CA GLU A 255 5.79 -2.18 -19.07
C GLU A 255 5.77 -1.24 -17.86
N VAL A 256 4.88 -0.24 -17.88
CA VAL A 256 4.66 0.61 -16.70
C VAL A 256 3.86 -0.23 -15.71
N GLY A 257 4.56 -0.94 -14.82
CA GLY A 257 3.94 -1.71 -13.75
C GLY A 257 3.07 -0.83 -12.84
N PHE A 258 2.35 -1.46 -11.91
CA PHE A 258 1.52 -0.76 -10.93
C PHE A 258 2.24 0.45 -10.28
N SER A 259 1.54 1.59 -10.24
CA SER A 259 2.01 2.82 -9.59
C SER A 259 1.01 3.21 -8.50
N ALA A 260 1.47 3.21 -7.24
CA ALA A 260 0.64 3.55 -6.09
C ALA A 260 0.10 4.98 -6.17
N GLY A 261 0.93 5.95 -6.58
CA GLY A 261 0.51 7.34 -6.76
C GLY A 261 -0.64 7.48 -7.78
N ARG A 262 -0.53 6.83 -8.95
CA ARG A 262 -1.60 6.82 -9.96
C ARG A 262 -2.87 6.16 -9.45
N PHE A 263 -2.72 5.04 -8.73
CA PHE A 263 -3.85 4.33 -8.14
C PHE A 263 -4.60 5.21 -7.13
N TYR A 264 -3.90 5.81 -6.17
CA TYR A 264 -4.53 6.64 -5.14
C TYR A 264 -5.09 7.96 -5.68
N MET A 265 -4.53 8.52 -6.75
CA MET A 265 -5.18 9.61 -7.51
C MET A 265 -6.52 9.17 -8.11
N GLY A 266 -6.60 7.95 -8.66
CA GLY A 266 -7.85 7.39 -9.14
C GLY A 266 -8.88 7.13 -8.02
N VAL A 267 -8.41 6.71 -6.84
CA VAL A 267 -9.24 6.61 -5.64
C VAL A 267 -9.77 7.98 -5.21
N ALA A 268 -8.95 9.03 -5.27
CA ALA A 268 -9.38 10.38 -4.94
C ALA A 268 -10.48 10.88 -5.91
N ASP A 269 -10.32 10.70 -7.23
CA ASP A 269 -11.37 11.08 -8.21
C ASP A 269 -12.66 10.29 -7.99
N LEU A 270 -12.57 8.99 -7.70
CA LEU A 270 -13.72 8.17 -7.34
C LEU A 270 -14.50 8.77 -6.16
N LEU A 271 -13.79 9.14 -5.09
CA LEU A 271 -14.39 9.67 -3.87
C LEU A 271 -14.96 11.08 -4.09
N ALA A 272 -14.31 11.91 -4.89
CA ALA A 272 -14.88 13.18 -5.33
C ALA A 272 -16.20 12.97 -6.09
N GLY A 273 -16.29 11.92 -6.91
CA GLY A 273 -17.54 11.50 -7.55
C GLY A 273 -18.63 11.07 -6.57
N VAL A 274 -18.29 10.47 -5.43
CA VAL A 274 -19.26 10.13 -4.37
C VAL A 274 -19.86 11.40 -3.76
N GLU A 275 -19.04 12.41 -3.47
CA GLU A 275 -19.53 13.72 -3.01
C GLU A 275 -20.41 14.42 -4.06
N GLU A 276 -20.06 14.32 -5.34
CA GLU A 276 -20.85 14.90 -6.43
C GLU A 276 -22.27 14.31 -6.51
N GLU A 277 -22.45 13.01 -6.26
CA GLU A 277 -23.76 12.34 -6.35
C GLU A 277 -24.66 12.59 -5.13
N GLU A 278 -24.11 12.70 -3.92
CA GLU A 278 -24.89 12.71 -2.68
C GLU A 278 -25.02 14.09 -1.99
N GLY A 279 -24.24 15.08 -2.42
CA GLY A 279 -24.26 16.44 -1.87
C GLY A 279 -22.87 16.91 -1.47
N TYR A 280 -22.62 18.22 -1.60
CA TYR A 280 -21.28 18.75 -1.47
C TYR A 280 -20.87 19.02 -0.02
N VAL A 281 -19.56 18.94 0.22
CA VAL A 281 -18.90 19.39 1.44
C VAL A 281 -18.47 20.85 1.22
N ARG A 282 -18.89 21.78 2.08
CA ARG A 282 -18.44 23.19 2.08
C ARG A 282 -17.55 23.41 3.29
N ASP A 283 -16.31 23.87 3.07
CA ASP A 283 -15.36 24.18 4.15
C ASP A 283 -15.20 23.02 5.14
N GLY A 284 -15.31 21.77 4.65
CA GLY A 284 -15.19 20.57 5.46
C GLY A 284 -16.47 20.04 6.10
N VAL A 285 -17.58 20.76 6.04
CA VAL A 285 -18.88 20.37 6.62
C VAL A 285 -19.78 19.74 5.56
N TRP A 286 -20.43 18.62 5.88
CA TRP A 286 -21.39 17.98 4.97
C TRP A 286 -22.69 18.79 4.89
N VAL A 287 -23.05 19.25 3.69
CA VAL A 287 -24.23 20.13 3.47
C VAL A 287 -25.44 19.34 2.91
N GLY A 288 -25.28 18.05 2.62
CA GLY A 288 -26.31 17.20 2.01
C GLY A 288 -26.68 17.62 0.58
N SER A 289 -27.64 16.91 -0.03
CA SER A 289 -28.10 17.17 -1.40
C SER A 289 -28.93 18.45 -1.55
N GLY A 290 -29.50 18.95 -0.45
CA GLY A 290 -30.40 20.12 -0.42
C GLY A 290 -29.76 21.44 -0.85
N GLY A 291 -28.49 21.69 -0.46
CA GLY A 291 -27.77 22.93 -0.79
C GLY A 291 -27.39 23.08 -2.26
N ARG A 292 -27.45 21.99 -3.05
CA ARG A 292 -27.20 22.04 -4.49
C ARG A 292 -28.42 22.55 -5.26
N THR A 293 -29.63 22.36 -4.73
CA THR A 293 -30.88 22.80 -5.38
C THR A 293 -30.93 24.31 -5.53
N THR A 294 -30.47 25.07 -4.54
CA THR A 294 -30.40 26.53 -4.59
C THR A 294 -29.36 27.02 -5.60
N LEU A 295 -28.16 26.44 -5.60
CA LEU A 295 -27.08 26.81 -6.54
C LEU A 295 -27.40 26.41 -7.99
N THR A 296 -27.96 25.22 -8.21
CA THR A 296 -28.37 24.79 -9.57
C THR A 296 -29.59 25.56 -10.07
N VAL A 297 -30.49 26.01 -9.20
CA VAL A 297 -31.59 26.92 -9.59
C VAL A 297 -31.06 28.30 -9.95
N GLU A 298 -30.05 28.82 -9.26
CA GLU A 298 -29.40 30.09 -9.60
C GLU A 298 -28.62 30.03 -10.91
N ILE A 299 -27.85 28.95 -11.15
CA ILE A 299 -27.09 28.75 -12.39
C ILE A 299 -28.04 28.46 -13.57
N ARG A 300 -29.11 27.68 -13.37
CA ARG A 300 -30.07 27.33 -14.43
C ARG A 300 -30.98 28.49 -14.82
N LYS A 301 -31.05 29.56 -14.03
CA LYS A 301 -31.67 30.84 -14.45
C LYS A 301 -30.83 31.61 -15.49
N GLN A 302 -29.56 31.24 -15.67
CA GLN A 302 -28.64 31.92 -16.60
C GLN A 302 -28.42 31.15 -17.92
N GLU A 303 -28.94 29.92 -18.06
CA GLU A 303 -28.76 29.11 -19.28
C GLU A 303 -30.10 28.77 -19.95
N THR A 304 -30.13 28.83 -21.29
CA THR A 304 -31.28 28.44 -22.12
C THR A 304 -31.46 26.92 -22.17
N PRO A 305 -32.71 26.41 -22.26
CA PRO A 305 -32.96 24.99 -22.04
C PRO A 305 -32.63 24.15 -23.27
N VAL A 306 -31.67 23.23 -23.13
CA VAL A 306 -31.44 22.13 -24.10
C VAL A 306 -32.08 20.86 -23.56
N VAL A 307 -33.00 20.27 -24.34
CA VAL A 307 -33.68 19.01 -24.04
C VAL A 307 -32.71 17.84 -24.23
N LYS A 308 -32.46 17.03 -23.18
CA LYS A 308 -31.76 15.75 -23.30
C LYS A 308 -32.68 14.59 -22.90
N GLY A 309 -32.69 13.56 -23.75
CA GLY A 309 -33.47 12.34 -23.59
C GLY A 309 -33.11 11.52 -22.34
N ALA A 310 -34.04 10.64 -21.96
CA ALA A 310 -34.04 9.90 -20.71
C ALA A 310 -32.73 9.10 -20.48
N PRO A 311 -32.03 9.31 -19.36
CA PRO A 311 -30.80 8.59 -19.08
C PRO A 311 -31.10 7.18 -18.54
N ILE A 312 -30.39 6.19 -19.10
CA ILE A 312 -30.33 4.83 -18.56
C ILE A 312 -29.70 4.90 -17.16
N ARG A 313 -30.46 4.49 -16.13
CA ARG A 313 -30.06 4.57 -14.72
C ARG A 313 -29.04 3.46 -14.41
N ARG A 314 -27.74 3.74 -14.61
CA ARG A 314 -26.64 2.90 -14.14
C ARG A 314 -26.49 3.02 -12.62
N SER A 315 -26.18 1.92 -11.93
CA SER A 315 -25.89 1.93 -10.49
C SER A 315 -24.68 2.81 -10.19
N SER A 316 -24.58 3.38 -8.98
CA SER A 316 -23.42 4.20 -8.59
C SER A 316 -22.10 3.41 -8.62
N SER A 317 -22.14 2.08 -8.44
CA SER A 317 -20.97 1.20 -8.60
C SER A 317 -20.53 1.06 -10.06
N ASP A 318 -21.45 0.99 -11.02
CA ASP A 318 -21.10 0.87 -12.45
C ASP A 318 -20.47 2.16 -12.97
N LYS A 319 -20.93 3.30 -12.47
CA LYS A 319 -20.34 4.61 -12.80
C LYS A 319 -18.96 4.77 -12.18
N ALA A 320 -18.80 4.42 -10.90
CA ALA A 320 -17.51 4.40 -10.21
C ALA A 320 -16.47 3.55 -10.95
N ARG A 321 -16.87 2.32 -11.33
CA ARG A 321 -16.02 1.40 -12.07
C ARG A 321 -15.67 1.94 -13.46
N ALA A 322 -16.66 2.47 -14.19
CA ALA A 322 -16.43 3.06 -15.52
C ALA A 322 -15.52 4.30 -15.46
N ARG A 323 -15.65 5.16 -14.44
CA ARG A 323 -14.81 6.35 -14.22
C ARG A 323 -13.36 5.93 -13.97
N MET A 324 -13.15 4.92 -13.13
CA MET A 324 -11.82 4.36 -12.87
C MET A 324 -11.20 3.69 -14.11
N GLU A 325 -11.95 2.87 -14.84
CA GLU A 325 -11.49 2.26 -16.09
C GLU A 325 -11.14 3.32 -17.15
N GLN A 326 -11.89 4.43 -17.19
CA GLN A 326 -11.63 5.55 -18.08
C GLN A 326 -10.36 6.33 -17.68
N LEU A 327 -10.12 6.54 -16.37
CA LEU A 327 -8.91 7.20 -15.87
C LEU A 327 -7.65 6.38 -16.14
N LEU A 328 -7.71 5.06 -15.94
CA LEU A 328 -6.60 4.15 -16.26
C LEU A 328 -6.24 4.17 -17.75
N ARG A 329 -7.18 4.57 -18.63
CA ARG A 329 -6.99 4.66 -20.09
C ARG A 329 -6.60 6.05 -20.62
N ARG A 330 -6.88 7.15 -19.90
CA ARG A 330 -6.86 8.53 -20.46
C ARG A 330 -5.59 9.35 -20.26
N ILE A 331 -4.58 8.89 -19.50
CA ILE A 331 -3.41 9.72 -19.20
C ILE A 331 -2.23 9.29 -20.11
N PRO A 332 -1.76 10.14 -21.04
CA PRO A 332 -0.66 9.80 -21.94
C PRO A 332 0.64 9.53 -21.19
N SER A 333 1.48 8.67 -21.77
CA SER A 333 2.88 8.51 -21.37
C SER A 333 3.63 9.84 -21.56
N PRO A 334 4.53 10.25 -20.64
CA PRO A 334 5.43 11.36 -20.91
C PRO A 334 6.50 10.92 -21.91
N SER A 335 6.14 10.91 -23.20
CA SER A 335 7.08 10.74 -24.30
C SER A 335 6.56 11.28 -25.65
N GLU A 336 5.65 12.25 -25.64
CA GLU A 336 5.22 12.94 -26.86
C GLU A 336 5.16 14.44 -26.54
N HIS A 337 6.30 15.11 -26.70
CA HIS A 337 6.46 16.52 -27.10
C HIS A 337 7.92 16.92 -26.94
N ILE A 338 8.73 16.64 -27.96
CA ILE A 338 9.72 17.59 -28.50
C ILE A 338 9.77 17.32 -30.02
N GLU A 339 8.97 18.05 -30.78
CA GLU A 339 9.24 18.31 -32.19
C GLU A 339 9.78 19.74 -32.29
N GLY A 340 10.89 19.89 -33.01
CA GLY A 340 11.27 21.11 -33.70
C GLY A 340 12.23 22.04 -32.95
N GLU A 341 13.52 21.89 -33.20
CA GLU A 341 14.37 23.01 -33.63
C GLU A 341 15.51 22.44 -34.47
N ASP A 342 15.42 22.71 -35.78
CA ASP A 342 16.44 22.44 -36.78
C ASP A 342 17.62 23.40 -36.59
N GLU A 343 18.84 22.88 -36.45
CA GLU A 343 20.05 23.60 -36.85
C GLU A 343 20.94 22.67 -37.67
N GLU A 344 21.04 22.99 -38.97
CA GLU A 344 22.06 22.52 -39.91
C GLU A 344 23.46 22.84 -39.39
N ILE A 345 24.37 21.86 -39.36
CA ILE A 345 25.79 22.08 -39.65
C ILE A 345 26.34 20.90 -40.48
N ASP A 346 27.04 21.32 -41.54
CA ASP A 346 27.64 20.61 -42.66
C ASP A 346 28.66 19.48 -42.38
N GLU A 347 28.82 18.73 -43.47
CA GLU A 347 29.76 17.66 -43.83
C GLU A 347 31.23 17.84 -43.40
N ALA A 348 31.93 16.73 -43.11
CA ALA A 348 33.18 16.32 -43.79
C ALA A 348 33.78 15.01 -43.25
N GLU A 349 34.14 14.12 -44.20
CA GLU A 349 35.25 13.14 -44.22
C GLU A 349 35.35 12.09 -43.08
N GLY A 350 35.58 10.79 -43.29
CA GLY A 350 35.98 10.00 -44.43
C GLY A 350 36.49 8.63 -43.95
N SER A 351 36.52 7.65 -44.86
CA SER A 351 37.35 6.42 -44.85
C SER A 351 37.07 5.25 -43.87
N GLN A 352 36.29 4.28 -44.37
CA GLN A 352 36.64 2.86 -44.68
C GLN A 352 37.08 1.85 -43.57
N PRO A 353 36.84 0.52 -43.76
CA PRO A 353 36.65 -0.48 -42.69
C PRO A 353 37.65 -1.68 -42.72
N ILE A 354 37.37 -2.73 -41.87
CA ILE A 354 37.76 -4.18 -41.98
C ILE A 354 39.02 -4.60 -41.11
N PRO A 355 39.20 -5.84 -40.56
CA PRO A 355 38.37 -6.75 -39.70
C PRO A 355 39.23 -7.63 -38.69
N PRO A 356 38.99 -8.95 -38.37
CA PRO A 356 38.93 -9.45 -36.99
C PRO A 356 40.05 -10.46 -36.58
N GLY A 357 39.98 -10.94 -35.33
CA GLY A 357 40.73 -12.12 -34.81
C GLY A 357 41.57 -11.76 -33.59
N GLY A 358 41.74 -12.57 -32.55
CA GLY A 358 41.29 -13.91 -32.23
C GLY A 358 41.66 -14.17 -30.76
N PHE A 359 41.01 -15.17 -30.14
CA PHE A 359 41.38 -15.69 -28.81
C PHE A 359 42.81 -16.27 -28.81
N PRO A 360 43.46 -16.38 -27.65
CA PRO A 360 43.38 -17.66 -26.96
C PRO A 360 43.24 -17.60 -25.42
N PHE A 361 42.62 -18.66 -24.92
CA PHE A 361 42.70 -19.20 -23.57
C PHE A 361 44.15 -19.50 -23.15
N GLU A 362 44.47 -19.35 -21.85
CA GLU A 362 45.42 -20.25 -21.20
C GLU A 362 45.08 -20.48 -19.71
N THR A 363 45.13 -21.75 -19.34
CA THR A 363 44.86 -22.40 -18.06
C THR A 363 46.17 -22.73 -17.35
N ALA A 364 46.23 -22.65 -16.01
CA ALA A 364 46.98 -23.54 -15.08
C ALA A 364 47.00 -22.87 -13.69
N ALA A 365 46.44 -23.46 -12.63
CA ALA A 365 46.84 -24.65 -11.86
C ALA A 365 47.61 -24.27 -10.58
N ASP A 366 47.07 -24.78 -9.46
CA ASP A 366 47.65 -25.14 -8.16
C ASP A 366 48.98 -24.52 -7.68
N VAL A 367 49.00 -24.07 -6.41
CA VAL A 367 49.89 -24.59 -5.32
C VAL A 367 49.43 -24.01 -3.96
N ARG A 368 49.05 -24.89 -3.03
CA ARG A 368 49.31 -24.80 -1.56
C ARG A 368 50.36 -25.88 -1.23
N PRO A 369 51.01 -25.98 -0.04
CA PRO A 369 50.76 -25.31 1.25
C PRO A 369 52.05 -24.84 1.99
N GLY A 370 51.92 -24.25 3.18
CA GLY A 370 53.06 -24.01 4.07
C GLY A 370 52.71 -23.41 5.43
N PHE A 371 52.66 -24.27 6.45
CA PHE A 371 52.62 -23.97 7.89
C PHE A 371 53.73 -22.99 8.31
N HIS A 372 53.45 -22.10 9.28
CA HIS A 372 54.35 -21.87 10.43
C HIS A 372 53.63 -21.29 11.66
N ASN A 373 54.02 -21.82 12.81
CA ASN A 373 53.46 -21.71 14.13
C ASN A 373 54.25 -20.67 14.94
N ARG A 374 53.62 -19.78 15.71
CA ARG A 374 54.28 -19.13 16.87
C ARG A 374 53.30 -18.73 17.97
N LYS A 375 53.71 -19.13 19.18
CA LYS A 375 53.04 -19.10 20.48
C LYS A 375 53.21 -17.76 21.23
N HIS A 376 52.28 -17.56 22.18
CA HIS A 376 52.36 -16.79 23.44
C HIS A 376 52.26 -15.26 23.31
N ASN A 377 51.48 -14.53 24.13
CA ASN A 377 51.46 -14.63 25.58
C ASN A 377 50.12 -14.18 26.22
N ARG A 378 49.83 -14.77 27.38
CA ARG A 378 48.69 -14.52 28.30
C ARG A 378 48.72 -13.11 28.91
N LYS A 379 47.54 -12.58 29.25
CA LYS A 379 47.28 -12.02 30.60
C LYS A 379 45.80 -12.20 30.97
N HIS A 380 45.60 -12.90 32.09
CA HIS A 380 44.37 -13.05 32.85
C HIS A 380 43.98 -11.72 33.53
N MET A 381 42.68 -11.47 33.65
CA MET A 381 42.08 -11.01 34.90
C MET A 381 40.64 -11.51 34.96
N GLU A 382 40.43 -12.55 35.76
CA GLU A 382 39.15 -12.91 36.35
C GLU A 382 38.86 -11.94 37.51
N PHE A 383 37.61 -11.58 37.74
CA PHE A 383 36.98 -11.77 39.05
C PHE A 383 35.46 -11.83 38.89
N SER A 384 34.92 -12.92 39.41
CA SER A 384 33.53 -13.37 39.40
C SER A 384 32.67 -12.68 40.49
N PRO A 385 31.34 -12.87 40.46
CA PRO A 385 30.37 -12.13 41.27
C PRO A 385 30.03 -12.84 42.59
N SER A 386 29.45 -12.12 43.55
CA SER A 386 28.66 -12.72 44.63
C SER A 386 27.51 -11.82 45.06
N ALA A 387 26.41 -12.49 45.38
CA ALA A 387 25.06 -11.97 45.58
C ALA A 387 24.75 -11.58 47.05
N SER A 388 23.50 -11.14 47.22
CA SER A 388 22.63 -11.08 48.42
C SER A 388 22.92 -10.03 49.49
N SER A 389 21.99 -9.07 49.62
CA SER A 389 21.07 -8.90 50.76
C SER A 389 19.90 -8.02 50.34
#